data_AF-A0A832IVW8-F1
#
_entry.id   AF-A0A832IVW8-F1
#
_cell.length_a   1.000
_cell.length_b   1.000
_cell.length_c   1.000
_cell.angle_alpha   90.00
_cell.angle_beta   90.00
_cell.angle_gamma   90.00
#
_symmetry.space_group_name_H-M   'P 1'
#
loop_
_entity.id
_entity.type
_entity.pdbx_description
1 polymer ?
#
loop_
_entity_poly.entity_id
_entity_poly.type
_entity_poly.pdbx_seq_one_letter_code
_entity_poly.pdbx_strand_id
1 'polypeptide(L)'
;MITKSKKIILAGLTSTIAAAYLFGSFAQAKENTNKTAHVKSTAKEKLEAYIKFTQILNVIESQYVDDVNTTTLVDKALKGLMTNLDAHSTFMDTKSYKDLSVQTKGEFGGLGISIGMKDGALTVIAPLDGTPAFKAGVKAGDIILKIDDKAT
;
A
#
# COMPACT_ATOMS: atom_id res chain seq x y z
N MET A 1 -53.44 49.45 -47.88
CA MET A 1 -52.77 48.26 -48.46
C MET A 1 -51.41 48.11 -47.78
N ILE A 2 -51.23 47.21 -46.79
CA ILE A 2 -49.96 46.70 -46.18
C ILE A 2 -50.37 45.69 -45.08
N THR A 3 -50.34 44.39 -45.37
CA THR A 3 -50.61 43.32 -44.35
C THR A 3 -49.77 42.05 -44.53
N LYS A 4 -48.75 42.04 -45.42
CA LYS A 4 -47.98 40.81 -45.72
C LYS A 4 -46.63 40.64 -45.00
N SER A 5 -46.13 41.57 -44.20
CA SER A 5 -44.73 41.53 -43.69
C SER A 5 -44.50 40.80 -42.35
N LYS A 6 -45.54 40.50 -41.55
CA LYS A 6 -45.36 39.87 -40.21
C LYS A 6 -44.82 38.42 -40.27
N LYS A 7 -45.15 37.67 -41.34
CA LYS A 7 -44.70 36.27 -41.49
C LYS A 7 -43.22 36.15 -41.86
N ILE A 8 -42.67 37.14 -42.56
CA ILE A 8 -41.27 37.14 -43.02
C ILE A 8 -40.32 37.47 -41.85
N ILE A 9 -40.72 38.39 -40.97
CA ILE A 9 -39.95 38.75 -39.78
C ILE A 9 -39.87 37.57 -38.79
N LEU A 10 -40.97 36.82 -38.64
CA LEU A 10 -41.00 35.65 -37.75
C LEU A 10 -40.11 34.50 -38.26
N ALA A 11 -40.06 34.29 -39.59
CA ALA A 11 -39.19 33.27 -40.20
C ALA A 11 -37.69 33.63 -40.11
N GLY A 12 -37.34 34.92 -40.12
CA GLY A 12 -35.97 35.37 -39.94
C GLY A 12 -35.44 35.12 -38.51
N LEU A 13 -36.30 35.29 -37.51
CA LEU A 13 -35.93 35.13 -36.09
C LEU A 13 -35.78 33.66 -35.67
N THR A 14 -36.54 32.74 -36.27
CA THR A 14 -36.38 31.30 -36.00
C THR A 14 -35.13 30.72 -36.63
N SER A 15 -34.71 31.25 -37.79
CA SER A 15 -33.48 30.82 -38.49
C SER A 15 -32.21 31.12 -37.69
N THR A 16 -32.11 32.30 -37.06
CA THR A 16 -30.94 32.68 -36.26
C THR A 16 -30.81 31.87 -34.98
N ILE A 17 -31.92 31.50 -34.36
CA ILE A 17 -31.93 30.63 -33.17
C ILE A 17 -31.48 29.21 -33.54
N ALA A 18 -31.93 28.66 -34.67
CA ALA A 18 -31.51 27.34 -35.14
C ALA A 18 -30.01 27.29 -35.48
N ALA A 19 -29.47 28.34 -36.11
CA ALA A 19 -28.04 28.45 -36.38
C ALA A 19 -27.21 28.51 -35.08
N ALA A 20 -27.65 29.28 -34.08
CA ALA A 20 -26.97 29.36 -32.79
C ALA A 20 -26.94 28.00 -32.04
N TYR A 21 -28.01 27.21 -32.12
CA TYR A 21 -28.06 25.87 -31.54
C TYR A 21 -27.11 24.88 -32.24
N LEU A 22 -26.97 24.98 -33.57
CA LEU A 22 -26.05 24.14 -34.34
C LEU A 22 -24.58 24.52 -34.12
N PHE A 23 -24.25 25.81 -34.05
CA PHE A 23 -22.89 26.27 -33.74
C PHE A 23 -22.49 26.02 -32.28
N GLY A 24 -23.42 26.13 -31.34
CA GLY A 24 -23.17 25.83 -29.92
C GLY A 24 -22.78 24.38 -29.64
N SER A 25 -23.24 23.44 -30.47
CA SER A 25 -22.89 22.02 -30.34
C SER A 25 -21.46 21.69 -30.84
N PHE A 26 -20.87 22.53 -31.68
CA PHE A 26 -19.50 22.35 -32.19
C PHE A 26 -18.41 22.96 -31.30
N ALA A 27 -18.78 23.84 -30.35
CA ALA A 27 -17.82 24.50 -29.46
C ALA A 27 -17.40 23.66 -28.23
N GLN A 28 -18.07 22.51 -27.99
CA GLN A 28 -17.73 21.58 -26.91
C GLN A 28 -16.88 20.40 -27.44
N ALA A 29 -15.81 20.70 -28.18
CA ALA A 29 -14.77 19.72 -28.46
C ALA A 29 -13.87 19.63 -27.23
N LYS A 30 -14.13 18.64 -26.37
CA LYS A 30 -13.34 18.36 -25.17
C LYS A 30 -11.93 17.91 -25.61
N GLU A 31 -10.97 18.82 -25.50
CA GLU A 31 -9.55 18.57 -25.75
C GLU A 31 -9.04 17.57 -24.70
N ASN A 32 -8.98 16.29 -25.08
CA ASN A 32 -8.34 15.24 -24.28
C ASN A 32 -6.83 15.35 -24.46
N THR A 33 -6.24 16.35 -23.81
CA THR A 33 -4.79 16.43 -23.63
C THR A 33 -4.37 15.34 -22.66
N ASN A 34 -3.90 14.23 -23.21
CA ASN A 34 -3.10 13.23 -22.51
C ASN A 34 -1.91 13.94 -21.84
N LYS A 35 -2.10 14.35 -20.60
CA LYS A 35 -1.03 14.72 -19.69
C LYS A 35 -1.00 13.65 -18.62
N THR A 36 0.03 12.81 -18.67
CA THR A 36 0.55 12.05 -17.55
C THR A 36 0.95 13.02 -16.44
N ALA A 37 -0.05 13.55 -15.74
CA ALA A 37 0.06 14.20 -14.46
C ALA A 37 -0.44 13.19 -13.44
N HIS A 38 0.21 13.11 -12.27
CA HIS A 38 -0.30 12.36 -11.13
C HIS A 38 -1.77 12.77 -10.87
N VAL A 39 -2.73 11.95 -11.34
CA VAL A 39 -4.15 12.21 -11.16
C VAL A 39 -4.46 11.91 -9.69
N LYS A 40 -4.47 12.96 -8.86
CA LYS A 40 -5.00 12.83 -7.50
C LYS A 40 -6.49 12.53 -7.61
N SER A 41 -6.86 11.35 -7.12
CA SER A 41 -8.25 10.92 -7.03
C SER A 41 -9.10 11.92 -6.23
N THR A 42 -10.32 12.16 -6.70
CA THR A 42 -11.29 13.04 -6.04
C THR A 42 -11.76 12.44 -4.71
N ALA A 43 -12.33 13.25 -3.82
CA ALA A 43 -12.83 12.76 -2.52
C ALA A 43 -13.88 11.64 -2.67
N LYS A 44 -14.73 11.74 -3.70
CA LYS A 44 -15.77 10.74 -3.99
C LYS A 44 -15.18 9.39 -4.39
N GLU A 45 -14.22 9.39 -5.31
CA GLU A 45 -13.54 8.17 -5.77
C GLU A 45 -12.78 7.47 -4.65
N LYS A 46 -12.12 8.22 -3.75
CA LYS A 46 -11.46 7.64 -2.57
C LYS A 46 -12.46 6.95 -1.65
N LEU A 47 -13.60 7.59 -1.41
CA LEU A 47 -14.66 7.00 -0.58
C LEU A 47 -15.19 5.71 -1.21
N GLU A 48 -15.45 5.69 -2.52
CA GLU A 48 -15.87 4.48 -3.24
C GLU A 48 -14.84 3.35 -3.13
N ALA A 49 -13.55 3.67 -3.26
CA ALA A 49 -12.47 2.70 -3.10
C ALA A 49 -12.42 2.11 -1.68
N TYR A 50 -12.58 2.93 -0.64
CA TYR A 50 -12.62 2.46 0.75
C TYR A 50 -13.84 1.59 1.03
N ILE A 51 -15.01 1.95 0.51
CA ILE A 51 -16.23 1.13 0.63
C ILE A 51 -15.99 -0.24 0.01
N LYS A 52 -15.45 -0.28 -1.21
CA LYS A 52 -15.15 -1.53 -1.92
C LYS A 52 -14.16 -2.40 -1.13
N PHE A 53 -13.13 -1.79 -0.55
CA PHE A 53 -12.15 -2.49 0.28
C PHE A 53 -12.80 -3.13 1.52
N THR A 54 -13.60 -2.36 2.27
CA THR A 54 -14.32 -2.88 3.45
C THR A 54 -15.31 -3.98 3.09
N GLN A 55 -16.03 -3.86 1.97
CA GLN A 55 -16.94 -4.91 1.50
C GLN A 55 -16.22 -6.23 1.26
N ILE A 56 -15.04 -6.19 0.63
CA ILE A 56 -14.25 -7.39 0.37
C ILE A 56 -13.77 -8.02 1.69
N LEU A 57 -13.30 -7.22 2.65
CA LEU A 57 -12.90 -7.72 3.97
C LEU A 57 -14.05 -8.45 4.66
N ASN A 58 -15.26 -7.86 4.66
CA ASN A 58 -16.44 -8.48 5.28
C ASN A 58 -16.85 -9.79 4.59
N VAL A 59 -16.73 -9.87 3.27
CA VAL A 59 -17.00 -11.11 2.52
C VAL A 59 -16.01 -12.19 2.91
N ILE A 60 -14.71 -11.86 3.00
CA ILE A 60 -13.69 -12.81 3.43
C ILE A 60 -13.97 -13.28 4.87
N GLU A 61 -14.24 -12.37 5.78
CA GLU A 61 -14.51 -12.69 7.19
C GLU A 61 -15.74 -13.60 7.38
N SER A 62 -16.77 -13.44 6.54
CA SER A 62 -18.03 -14.20 6.66
C SER A 62 -18.10 -15.49 5.85
N GLN A 63 -17.26 -15.63 4.80
CA GLN A 63 -17.36 -16.74 3.84
C GLN A 63 -16.09 -17.59 3.73
N TYR A 64 -15.00 -17.19 4.37
CA TYR A 64 -13.76 -17.97 4.34
C TYR A 64 -13.87 -19.21 5.24
N VAL A 65 -13.16 -20.26 4.85
CA VAL A 65 -13.24 -21.58 5.50
C VAL A 65 -12.59 -21.61 6.90
N ASP A 66 -11.58 -20.76 7.11
CA ASP A 66 -10.83 -20.67 8.36
C ASP A 66 -11.13 -19.35 9.10
N ASP A 67 -10.96 -19.35 10.42
CA ASP A 67 -11.04 -18.14 11.21
C ASP A 67 -9.90 -17.18 10.84
N VAL A 68 -10.29 -15.99 10.35
CA VAL A 68 -9.36 -14.96 9.92
C VAL A 68 -9.54 -13.69 10.74
N ASN A 69 -8.43 -13.14 11.21
CA ASN A 69 -8.43 -11.87 11.93
C ASN A 69 -8.34 -10.69 10.94
N THR A 70 -9.26 -9.72 11.05
CA THR A 70 -9.33 -8.54 10.17
C THR A 70 -8.04 -7.72 10.18
N THR A 71 -7.38 -7.55 11.33
CA THR A 71 -6.08 -6.85 11.43
C THR A 71 -5.01 -7.56 10.63
N THR A 72 -4.93 -8.89 10.72
CA THR A 72 -3.98 -9.69 9.93
C THR A 72 -4.26 -9.61 8.42
N LEU A 73 -5.53 -9.55 8.02
CA LEU A 73 -5.89 -9.37 6.60
C LEU A 73 -5.47 -8.00 6.08
N VAL A 74 -5.65 -6.94 6.87
CA VAL A 74 -5.23 -5.58 6.52
C VAL A 74 -3.70 -5.51 6.40
N ASP A 75 -2.94 -6.06 7.35
CA ASP A 75 -1.47 -6.09 7.28
C ASP A 75 -0.97 -6.81 6.03
N LYS A 76 -1.58 -7.95 5.70
CA LYS A 76 -1.29 -8.70 4.47
C LYS A 76 -1.64 -7.90 3.21
N ALA A 77 -2.77 -7.19 3.21
CA ALA A 77 -3.17 -6.34 2.09
C ALA A 77 -2.19 -5.18 1.90
N LEU A 78 -1.79 -4.49 2.99
CA LEU A 78 -0.80 -3.41 2.95
C LEU A 78 0.56 -3.89 2.44
N LYS A 79 1.01 -5.07 2.89
CA LYS A 79 2.24 -5.71 2.38
C LYS A 79 2.14 -6.00 0.88
N GLY A 80 1.00 -6.53 0.42
CA GLY A 80 0.76 -6.79 -1.00
C GLY A 80 0.73 -5.49 -1.83
N LEU A 81 0.05 -4.45 -1.34
CA LEU A 81 0.02 -3.14 -2.00
C LEU A 81 1.42 -2.54 -2.15
N MET A 82 2.23 -2.61 -1.08
CA MET A 82 3.57 -2.01 -1.08
C MET A 82 4.53 -2.77 -2.00
N THR A 83 4.41 -4.10 -2.07
CA THR A 83 5.19 -4.94 -3.01
C THR A 83 4.95 -4.56 -4.48
N ASN A 84 3.72 -4.12 -4.80
CA ASN A 84 3.36 -3.71 -6.17
C ASN A 84 3.63 -2.23 -6.46
N LEU A 85 4.02 -1.43 -5.45
CA LEU A 85 4.25 0.00 -5.63
C LEU A 85 5.63 0.25 -6.24
N ASP A 86 6.67 -0.30 -5.62
CA ASP A 86 8.07 -0.20 -6.07
C ASP A 86 8.95 -1.24 -5.35
N ALA A 87 10.09 -1.61 -5.95
CA ALA A 87 11.04 -2.61 -5.47
C ALA A 87 11.69 -2.27 -4.11
N HIS A 88 11.71 -0.98 -3.74
CA HIS A 88 12.31 -0.52 -2.48
C HIS A 88 11.29 -0.12 -1.42
N SER A 89 10.00 -0.25 -1.71
CA SER A 89 8.94 0.06 -0.76
C SER A 89 8.47 -1.22 -0.05
N THR A 90 8.41 -1.19 1.28
CA THR A 90 7.89 -2.31 2.07
C THR A 90 7.04 -1.82 3.24
N PHE A 91 5.99 -2.56 3.57
CA PHE A 91 5.20 -2.33 4.78
C PHE A 91 5.86 -3.06 5.96
N MET A 92 6.02 -2.36 7.07
CA MET A 92 6.62 -2.91 8.29
C MET A 92 5.57 -3.03 9.39
N ASP A 93 5.27 -4.26 9.78
CA ASP A 93 4.53 -4.53 11.01
C ASP A 93 5.38 -4.21 12.26
N THR A 94 4.75 -4.21 13.44
CA THR A 94 5.42 -3.88 14.71
C THR A 94 6.64 -4.76 14.98
N LYS A 95 6.58 -6.04 14.62
CA LYS A 95 7.70 -6.98 14.81
C LYS A 95 8.85 -6.63 13.89
N SER A 96 8.58 -6.45 12.61
CA SER A 96 9.56 -6.12 11.57
C SER A 96 10.24 -4.79 11.87
N TYR A 97 9.49 -3.78 12.34
CA TYR A 97 10.05 -2.50 12.76
C TYR A 97 10.96 -2.65 13.98
N LYS A 98 10.56 -3.47 14.96
CA LYS A 98 11.38 -3.75 16.14
C LYS A 98 12.69 -4.46 15.74
N ASP A 99 12.61 -5.46 14.87
CA ASP A 99 13.77 -6.21 14.38
C ASP A 99 14.75 -5.28 13.63
N LEU A 100 14.24 -4.42 12.76
CA LEU A 100 15.06 -3.40 12.09
C LEU A 100 15.68 -2.42 13.08
N SER A 101 14.93 -1.98 14.08
CA SER A 101 15.41 -1.06 15.11
C SER A 101 16.54 -1.67 15.93
N VAL A 102 16.43 -2.95 16.28
CA VAL A 102 17.48 -3.73 16.95
C VAL A 102 18.73 -3.81 16.08
N GLN A 103 18.58 -4.14 14.80
CA GLN A 103 19.68 -4.18 13.84
C GLN A 103 20.38 -2.82 13.68
N THR A 104 19.60 -1.74 13.60
CA THR A 104 20.11 -0.39 13.37
C THR A 104 20.81 0.18 14.60
N LYS A 105 20.25 -0.05 15.80
CA LYS A 105 20.84 0.44 17.06
C LYS A 105 22.03 -0.40 17.51
N GLY A 106 22.19 -1.62 16.98
CA GLY A 106 23.15 -2.59 17.48
C GLY A 106 22.83 -3.09 18.90
N GLU A 107 21.66 -2.73 19.44
CA GLU A 107 21.17 -3.16 20.74
C GLU A 107 20.47 -4.51 20.59
N PHE A 108 21.26 -5.55 20.36
CA PHE A 108 20.78 -6.92 20.48
C PHE A 108 20.53 -7.19 21.97
N GLY A 109 19.28 -6.99 22.43
CA GLY A 109 18.87 -7.39 23.78
C GLY A 109 19.17 -8.87 23.98
N GLY A 110 20.17 -9.18 24.80
CA GLY A 110 20.68 -10.55 24.92
C GLY A 110 21.99 -10.65 25.69
N LEU A 111 22.60 -11.83 25.62
CA LEU A 111 23.83 -12.17 26.35
C LEU A 111 25.11 -11.58 25.73
N GLY A 112 25.01 -10.95 24.56
CA GLY A 112 26.15 -10.39 23.83
C GLY A 112 26.90 -11.40 22.95
N ILE A 113 26.17 -12.27 22.24
CA ILE A 113 26.72 -13.24 21.29
C ILE A 113 26.28 -12.93 19.86
N SER A 114 27.20 -13.03 18.92
CA SER A 114 26.87 -13.12 17.49
C SER A 114 26.71 -14.59 17.12
N ILE A 115 25.57 -14.94 16.53
CA ILE A 115 25.22 -16.31 16.14
C ILE A 115 24.96 -16.38 14.64
N GLY A 116 25.20 -17.55 14.06
CA GLY A 116 24.92 -17.85 12.68
C GLY A 116 24.62 -19.33 12.49
N MET A 117 24.22 -19.70 11.28
CA MET A 117 24.03 -21.11 10.91
C MET A 117 25.33 -21.64 10.30
N LYS A 118 25.89 -22.71 10.86
CA LYS A 118 27.06 -23.41 10.32
C LYS A 118 26.78 -24.91 10.30
N ASP A 119 26.95 -25.54 9.14
CA ASP A 119 26.73 -26.98 8.95
C ASP A 119 25.33 -27.45 9.40
N GLY A 120 24.31 -26.59 9.28
CA GLY A 120 22.94 -26.87 9.71
C GLY A 120 22.67 -26.73 11.21
N ALA A 121 23.66 -26.30 11.99
CA ALA A 121 23.53 -26.08 13.43
C ALA A 121 23.71 -24.60 13.79
N LEU A 122 22.92 -24.12 14.76
CA LEU A 122 23.05 -22.78 15.30
C LEU A 122 24.38 -22.68 16.06
N THR A 123 25.27 -21.82 15.60
CA THR A 123 26.66 -21.75 16.08
C THR A 123 27.02 -20.32 16.45
N VAL A 124 27.80 -20.16 17.52
CA VAL A 124 28.36 -18.88 17.95
C VAL A 124 29.47 -18.48 16.97
N ILE A 125 29.31 -17.33 16.33
CA ILE A 125 30.35 -16.71 15.49
C ILE A 125 31.42 -16.10 16.40
N ALA A 126 31.01 -15.24 17.33
CA ALA A 126 31.89 -14.64 18.33
C ALA A 126 31.09 -14.04 19.50
N PRO A 127 31.58 -14.14 20.75
CA PRO A 127 31.09 -13.30 21.85
C PRO A 127 31.60 -11.86 21.68
N LEU A 128 30.84 -10.89 22.17
CA LEU A 128 31.26 -9.49 22.28
C LEU A 128 32.04 -9.29 23.59
N ASP A 129 33.19 -8.61 23.53
CA ASP A 129 34.04 -8.38 24.70
C ASP A 129 33.29 -7.64 25.82
N GLY A 130 33.51 -8.07 27.07
CA GLY A 130 32.90 -7.46 28.26
C GLY A 130 31.41 -7.76 28.47
N THR A 131 30.76 -8.48 27.55
CA THR A 131 29.35 -8.90 27.69
C THR A 131 29.19 -10.09 28.64
N PRO A 132 27.95 -10.35 29.14
CA PRO A 132 27.68 -11.51 29.99
C PRO A 132 28.14 -12.84 29.39
N ALA A 133 27.97 -13.05 28.08
CA ALA A 133 28.41 -14.28 27.40
C ALA A 133 29.93 -14.44 27.39
N PHE A 134 30.68 -13.35 27.18
CA PHE A 134 32.14 -13.38 27.28
C PHE A 134 32.60 -13.75 28.69
N LYS A 135 31.96 -13.17 29.72
CA LYS A 135 32.22 -13.49 31.14
C LYS A 135 31.83 -14.92 31.50
N ALA A 136 30.79 -15.46 30.86
CA ALA A 136 30.37 -16.85 31.01
C ALA A 136 31.30 -17.85 30.27
N GLY A 137 32.28 -17.35 29.50
CA GLY A 137 33.27 -18.18 28.82
C GLY A 137 32.80 -18.79 27.50
N VAL A 138 31.72 -18.27 26.91
CA VAL A 138 31.26 -18.66 25.56
C VAL A 138 32.35 -18.32 24.54
N LYS A 139 32.60 -19.20 23.58
CA LYS A 139 33.64 -19.03 22.56
C LYS A 139 33.09 -19.10 21.15
N ALA A 140 33.87 -18.55 20.22
CA ALA A 140 33.63 -18.73 18.80
C ALA A 140 33.68 -20.23 18.44
N GLY A 141 32.66 -20.71 17.73
CA GLY A 141 32.51 -22.10 17.33
C GLY A 141 31.63 -22.96 18.24
N ASP A 142 31.17 -22.44 19.38
CA ASP A 142 30.24 -23.18 20.25
C ASP A 142 28.91 -23.42 19.52
N ILE A 143 28.37 -24.65 19.61
CA ILE A 143 27.08 -25.01 19.02
C ILE A 143 25.99 -24.84 20.06
N ILE A 144 24.94 -24.09 19.72
CA ILE A 144 23.74 -23.92 20.52
C ILE A 144 22.82 -25.10 20.22
N LEU A 145 22.60 -25.93 21.24
CA LEU A 145 21.72 -27.11 21.13
C LEU A 145 20.28 -26.79 21.54
N LYS A 146 20.12 -25.88 22.52
CA LYS A 146 18.84 -25.51 23.12
C LYS A 146 18.88 -24.07 23.61
N ILE A 147 17.74 -23.40 23.57
CA ILE A 147 17.50 -22.13 24.24
C ILE A 147 16.33 -22.37 25.21
N ASP A 148 16.60 -22.20 26.50
CA ASP A 148 15.73 -22.67 27.58
C ASP A 148 15.40 -24.17 27.36
N ASP A 149 14.13 -24.53 27.25
CA ASP A 149 13.67 -25.91 27.02
C ASP A 149 13.41 -26.25 25.55
N LYS A 150 13.68 -25.32 24.62
CA LYS A 150 13.39 -25.50 23.19
C LYS A 150 14.67 -25.84 22.43
N ALA A 151 14.65 -26.99 21.74
CA ALA A 151 15.71 -27.37 20.81
C ALA A 151 15.78 -26.39 19.64
N THR A 152 17.01 -26.02 19.28
CA THR A 152 17.34 -25.12 18.17
C THR A 152 17.70 -25.88 16.91
#